data_AF-A0A9D8B321-F1
#
_entry.id   AF-A0A9D8B321-F1
#
_cell.length_a   1.000
_cell.length_b   1.000
_cell.length_c   1.000
_cell.angle_alpha   90.00
_cell.angle_beta   90.00
_cell.angle_gamma   90.00
#
_symmetry.space_group_name_H-M   'P 1'
#
loop_
_entity.id
_entity.type
_entity.pdbx_description
1 polymer ?
#
loop_
_entity_poly.entity_id
_entity_poly.type
_entity_poly.pdbx_seq_one_letter_code
_entity_poly.pdbx_strand_id
1 'polypeptide(L)' 'MPQKNPMYDARTETITLPPEIKDEIRRLIAAGNKIEAIKRVQELTRAGLYLSKRYVDNLANQK' A
#
# COMPACT_ATOMS: atom_id res chain seq x y z
N MET A 1 -10.94 2.59 22.17
CA MET A 1 -10.82 3.57 21.06
C MET A 1 -10.32 2.81 19.83
N PRO A 2 -11.00 2.84 18.67
CA PRO A 2 -10.47 2.20 17.47
C PRO A 2 -9.17 2.91 17.06
N GLN A 3 -8.10 2.14 16.88
CA GLN A 3 -6.79 2.66 16.49
C GLN A 3 -6.94 3.30 15.12
N LYS A 4 -6.92 4.65 15.07
CA LYS A 4 -6.81 5.42 13.83
C LYS A 4 -5.45 5.09 13.24
N ASN A 5 -5.40 4.12 12.33
CA ASN A 5 -4.20 3.93 11.53
C ASN A 5 -4.23 5.03 10.46
N PRO A 6 -3.34 6.03 10.47
CA PRO A 6 -3.43 7.19 9.56
C PRO A 6 -3.30 6.83 8.07
N MET A 7 -3.00 5.56 7.78
CA MET A 7 -2.70 5.04 6.46
C MET A 7 -3.83 4.20 5.83
N TYR A 8 -4.89 3.88 6.58
CA TYR A 8 -6.02 3.09 6.10
C TYR A 8 -7.34 3.55 6.70
N ASP A 9 -8.29 3.90 5.84
CA ASP A 9 -9.67 4.11 6.24
C ASP A 9 -10.52 2.91 5.81
N ALA A 10 -11.04 2.16 6.80
CA ALA A 10 -11.85 0.97 6.57
C ALA A 10 -13.27 1.28 6.05
N ARG A 11 -13.73 2.53 6.15
CA ARG A 11 -15.05 2.94 5.66
C ARG A 11 -15.00 3.33 4.19
N THR A 12 -13.88 3.90 3.75
CA THR A 12 -13.68 4.33 2.35
C THR A 12 -12.73 3.42 1.58
N GLU A 13 -12.23 2.35 2.19
CA GLU A 13 -11.28 1.38 1.62
C GLU A 13 -10.06 2.06 0.97
N THR A 14 -9.66 3.21 1.51
CA THR A 14 -8.64 4.08 0.92
C THR A 14 -7.33 3.91 1.67
N ILE A 15 -6.27 3.59 0.91
CA ILE A 15 -4.90 3.52 1.42
C ILE A 15 -4.19 4.84 1.11
N THR A 16 -3.78 5.54 2.15
CA THR A 16 -3.04 6.81 2.04
C THR A 16 -1.66 6.65 2.64
N LEU A 17 -0.67 6.45 1.78
CA LEU A 17 0.73 6.35 2.21
C LEU A 17 1.49 7.67 2.01
N PRO A 18 2.40 8.02 2.92
CA PRO A 18 3.33 9.12 2.76
C PRO A 18 4.26 8.89 1.55
N PRO A 19 4.82 9.97 0.96
CA PRO A 19 5.63 9.89 -0.25
C PRO A 19 6.85 8.99 -0.10
N GLU A 20 7.53 9.01 1.05
CA GLU A 20 8.69 8.15 1.34
C GLU A 20 8.38 6.65 1.17
N ILE A 21 7.23 6.21 1.68
CA ILE A 21 6.77 4.82 1.58
C ILE A 21 6.35 4.52 0.14
N LYS A 22 5.70 5.47 -0.55
CA LYS A 22 5.36 5.30 -1.98
C LYS A 22 6.61 5.06 -2.82
N ASP A 23 7.70 5.78 -2.56
CA ASP A 23 8.97 5.59 -3.28
C ASP A 23 9.64 4.25 -2.93
N GLU A 24 9.58 3.81 -1.68
CA GLU A 24 10.02 2.46 -1.28
C GLU A 24 9.24 1.37 -2.05
N ILE A 25 7.91 1.48 -2.07
CA ILE A 25 7.02 0.55 -2.78
C ILE A 25 7.31 0.57 -4.28
N ARG A 26 7.52 1.74 -4.88
CA ARG A 26 7.90 1.89 -6.30
C ARG A 26 9.21 1.20 -6.62
N ARG A 27 10.22 1.31 -5.75
CA ARG A 27 11.50 0.60 -5.93
C ARG A 27 11.29 -0.92 -5.90
N LEU A 28 10.47 -1.42 -4.99
CA LEU A 28 10.12 -2.85 -4.93
C LEU A 28 9.39 -3.30 -6.21
N ILE A 29 8.45 -2.51 -6.71
CA ILE A 29 7.75 -2.79 -7.98
C ILE A 29 8.74 -2.81 -9.15
N ALA A 30 9.60 -1.79 -9.25
CA ALA A 30 10.60 -1.66 -10.32
C ALA A 30 11.63 -2.79 -10.30
N ALA A 31 11.96 -3.32 -9.12
CA ALA A 31 12.80 -4.49 -8.94
C ALA A 31 12.10 -5.83 -9.24
N GLY A 32 10.81 -5.83 -9.62
CA GLY A 32 10.02 -7.04 -9.84
C GLY A 32 9.47 -7.70 -8.57
N ASN A 33 9.73 -7.10 -7.39
CA ASN A 33 9.35 -7.63 -6.08
C ASN A 33 7.92 -7.21 -5.67
N LYS A 34 6.95 -7.44 -6.55
CA LYS A 34 5.56 -7.00 -6.34
C LYS A 34 4.89 -7.64 -5.12
N ILE A 35 5.24 -8.88 -4.79
CA ILE A 35 4.71 -9.58 -3.61
C ILE A 35 5.19 -8.90 -2.32
N GLU A 36 6.46 -8.53 -2.25
CA GLU A 36 7.04 -7.80 -1.11
C GLU A 36 6.41 -6.41 -0.97
N ALA A 37 6.19 -5.71 -2.09
CA ALA A 37 5.45 -4.45 -2.10
C ALA A 37 4.06 -4.60 -1.48
N ILE A 38 3.30 -5.64 -1.83
CA ILE A 38 1.96 -5.90 -1.29
C ILE A 38 2.01 -6.18 0.22
N LYS A 39 2.94 -7.04 0.66
CA LYS A 39 3.14 -7.33 2.08
C LYS A 39 3.45 -6.06 2.86
N ARG A 40 4.34 -5.21 2.33
CA ARG A 40 4.71 -3.94 2.95
C ARG A 40 3.51 -3.02 3.14
N VAL A 41 2.63 -2.92 2.14
CA VAL A 41 1.36 -2.19 2.28
C VAL A 41 0.50 -2.82 3.37
N GLN A 42 0.33 -4.13 3.40
CA GLN A 42 -0.47 -4.82 4.43
C GLN A 42 0.06 -4.56 5.84
N GLU A 43 1.37 -4.62 6.04
CA GLU A 43 1.98 -4.38 7.36
C GLU A 43 1.77 -2.95 7.85
N LEU A 44 1.92 -1.97 6.96
CA LEU A 44 1.78 -0.55 7.30
C LEU A 44 0.33 -0.12 7.49
N THR A 45 -0.56 -0.64 6.65
CA THR A 45 -1.96 -0.19 6.58
C THR A 45 -2.91 -1.07 7.38
N ARG A 46 -2.53 -2.35 7.62
CA ARG A 46 -3.42 -3.44 8.04
C ARG A 46 -4.62 -3.66 7.11
N ALA A 47 -4.53 -3.17 5.88
CA ALA A 47 -5.56 -3.35 4.87
C ALA A 47 -5.63 -4.81 4.41
N GLY A 48 -6.80 -5.19 3.88
CA GLY A 48 -7.00 -6.50 3.28
C GLY A 48 -6.06 -6.74 2.08
N LEU A 49 -5.87 -8.02 1.75
CA LEU A 49 -5.03 -8.44 0.63
C LEU A 49 -5.48 -7.80 -0.69
N TYR A 50 -6.79 -7.76 -0.93
CA TYR A 50 -7.37 -7.16 -2.13
C TYR A 50 -6.99 -5.67 -2.28
N LEU A 51 -7.17 -4.88 -1.23
CA LEU A 51 -6.85 -3.45 -1.25
C LEU A 51 -5.35 -3.19 -1.40
N SER A 52 -4.54 -3.97 -0.70
CA SER A 52 -3.08 -3.86 -0.77
C SER A 52 -2.57 -4.18 -2.17
N LYS A 53 -3.09 -5.25 -2.78
CA LYS A 53 -2.81 -5.59 -4.18
C LYS A 53 -3.24 -4.45 -5.11
N ARG A 54 -4.49 -4.00 -5.01
CA ARG A 54 -5.05 -2.93 -5.85
C ARG A 54 -4.23 -1.64 -5.75
N TYR A 55 -3.75 -1.29 -4.55
CA TYR A 55 -2.89 -0.13 -4.35
C TYR A 55 -1.56 -0.28 -5.09
N VAL A 56 -0.88 -1.41 -4.93
CA VAL A 56 0.40 -1.69 -5.60
C VAL A 56 0.23 -1.74 -7.12
N ASP A 57 -0.85 -2.34 -7.61
CA ASP A 57 -1.23 -2.35 -9.03
C ASP A 57 -1.42 -0.92 -9.56
N ASN A 58 -2.15 -0.06 -8.85
CA ASN A 58 -2.33 1.34 -9.24
C ASN A 58 -0.98 2.09 -9.25
N LEU A 59 -0.13 1.86 -8.25
CA LEU A 59 1.18 2.49 -8.16
C LEU A 59 2.10 2.08 -9.31
N ALA A 60 1.99 0.84 -9.79
CA ALA A 60 2.74 0.32 -10.94
C ALA A 60 2.27 0.91 -12.28
N ASN A 61 1.00 1.31 -12.38
CA ASN A 61 0.40 1.88 -13.59
C ASN A 61 0.57 3.41 -13.69
N GLN A 62 0.89 4.10 -12.59
CA GLN A 62 1.26 5.52 -12.59
C GLN A 62 2.71 5.66 -13.04
N LYS A 63 2.94 5.63 -14.36
CA LYS A 63 4.21 5.98 -15.00
C LYS A 63 4.35 7.50 -15.18
#